data_AF-A0A662JBL0-F1
#
_entry.id   AF-A0A662JBL0-F1
#
_cell.length_a   1.000
_cell.length_b   1.000
_cell.length_c   1.000
_cell.angle_alpha   90.00
_cell.angle_beta   90.00
_cell.angle_gamma   90.00
#
_symmetry.space_group_name_H-M   'P 1'
#
loop_
_entity.id
_entity.type
_entity.pdbx_description
1 polymer ?
#
loop_
_entity_poly.entity_id
_entity_poly.type
_entity_poly.pdbx_seq_one_letter_code
_entity_poly.pdbx_strand_id
1 'polypeptide(L)' 'MSEDVYRKIREAFLEAYPYLSQPRLIETLLEQLSSKKSSLEEIYRELEQRVLEEKDIILSTDLKIVLSRLQSGLRFSH' A
#
# COMPACT_ATOMS: atom_id res chain seq x y z
N MET A 1 3.50 15.37 1.78
CA MET A 1 3.00 14.47 0.72
C MET A 1 2.00 15.24 -0.14
N SER A 2 1.98 15.05 -1.46
CA SER A 2 0.98 15.71 -2.31
C SER A 2 -0.39 15.07 -2.17
N GLU A 3 -1.44 15.85 -2.42
CA GLU A 3 -2.83 15.38 -2.39
C GLU A 3 -3.07 14.22 -3.35
N ASP A 4 -2.41 14.22 -4.52
CA ASP A 4 -2.45 13.12 -5.48
C ASP A 4 -1.88 11.80 -4.96
N VAL A 5 -0.79 11.84 -4.18
CA VAL A 5 -0.21 10.61 -3.61
C VAL A 5 -1.16 10.03 -2.57
N TYR A 6 -1.72 10.86 -1.70
CA TYR A 6 -2.72 10.43 -0.72
C TYR A 6 -3.93 9.78 -1.39
N ARG A 7 -4.46 10.43 -2.43
CA ARG A 7 -5.60 9.94 -3.21
C ARG A 7 -5.32 8.57 -3.83
N LYS A 8 -4.17 8.39 -4.49
CA LYS A 8 -3.78 7.11 -5.11
C LYS A 8 -3.64 5.99 -4.10
N ILE A 9 -3.09 6.26 -2.91
CA ILE A 9 -2.99 5.27 -1.84
C ILE A 9 -4.36 4.86 -1.34
N ARG A 10 -5.25 5.84 -1.13
CA ARG A 10 -6.61 5.61 -0.67
C ARG A 10 -7.44 4.82 -1.69
N GLU A 11 -7.35 5.16 -2.97
CA GLU A 11 -7.99 4.41 -4.07
C GLU A 11 -7.50 2.96 -4.08
N ALA A 12 -6.19 2.73 -4.03
CA ALA A 12 -5.62 1.39 -3.99
C ALA A 12 -6.06 0.58 -2.76
N PHE A 13 -6.16 1.23 -1.58
CA PHE A 13 -6.65 0.59 -0.37
C PHE A 13 -8.13 0.19 -0.50
N LEU A 14 -8.98 1.08 -1.00
CA LEU A 14 -10.41 0.80 -1.18
C LEU A 14 -10.66 -0.31 -2.19
N GLU A 15 -9.88 -0.37 -3.28
CA GLU A 15 -9.91 -1.48 -4.24
C GLU A 15 -9.43 -2.80 -3.64
N ALA A 16 -8.43 -2.75 -2.74
CA ALA A 16 -7.92 -3.92 -2.05
C ALA A 16 -8.86 -4.40 -0.93
N TYR A 17 -9.59 -3.49 -0.29
CA TYR A 17 -10.35 -3.71 0.95
C TYR A 17 -11.22 -4.98 0.97
N PRO A 18 -12.01 -5.30 -0.09
CA PRO A 18 -12.85 -6.51 -0.09
C PRO A 18 -12.07 -7.82 -0.03
N TYR A 19 -10.77 -7.78 -0.33
CA TYR A 19 -9.88 -8.93 -0.41
C TYR A 19 -8.95 -9.05 0.80
N LEU A 20 -8.94 -8.06 1.70
CA LEU A 20 -8.04 -8.04 2.85
C LEU A 20 -8.60 -8.86 4.00
N SER A 21 -7.75 -9.70 4.59
CA SER A 21 -8.07 -10.42 5.81
C SER A 21 -7.89 -9.55 7.06
N GLN A 22 -6.92 -8.62 7.02
CA GLN A 22 -6.53 -7.73 8.11
C GLN A 22 -6.53 -6.26 7.68
N PRO A 23 -7.67 -5.70 7.21
CA PRO A 23 -7.72 -4.37 6.61
C PRO A 23 -7.26 -3.24 7.54
N ARG A 24 -7.53 -3.35 8.85
CA ARG A 24 -7.11 -2.34 9.84
C ARG A 24 -5.59 -2.23 9.99
N LEU A 25 -4.87 -3.35 9.90
CA LEU A 25 -3.40 -3.35 9.97
C LEU A 25 -2.81 -2.68 8.74
N ILE A 26 -3.37 -2.98 7.56
CA ILE A 26 -2.98 -2.36 6.31
C ILE A 26 -3.26 -0.85 6.32
N GLU A 27 -4.44 -0.42 6.77
CA GLU A 27 -4.80 0.99 6.87
C GLU A 27 -3.82 1.75 7.77
N THR A 28 -3.58 1.23 8.97
CA THR A 28 -2.62 1.81 9.93
C THR A 28 -1.22 1.90 9.33
N LEU A 29 -0.78 0.86 8.61
CA LEU A 29 0.50 0.86 7.94
C LEU A 29 0.57 1.96 6.86
N LEU A 30 -0.44 2.05 5.99
CA LEU A 30 -0.49 3.05 4.93
C LEU A 30 -0.50 4.48 5.47
N GLU A 31 -1.21 4.74 6.58
CA GLU A 31 -1.19 6.02 7.29
C GLU A 31 0.20 6.35 7.86
N GLN A 32 0.86 5.36 8.49
CA GLN A 32 2.22 5.51 9.00
C GLN A 32 3.23 5.78 7.87
N LEU A 33 3.09 5.14 6.72
CA LEU A 33 3.96 5.38 5.57
C LEU A 33 3.68 6.74 4.93
N SER A 34 2.41 7.10 4.80
CA SER A 34 1.96 8.40 4.28
C SER A 34 2.43 9.59 5.13
N SER A 35 2.59 9.40 6.44
CA SER A 35 3.12 10.45 7.33
C SER A 35 4.64 10.58 7.29
N LYS A 36 5.37 9.54 6.86
CA LYS A 36 6.84 9.49 6.87
C LYS A 36 7.49 9.67 5.50
N LYS A 37 6.78 9.34 4.42
CA LYS A 37 7.31 9.33 3.05
C LYS A 37 6.65 10.42 2.21
N SER A 38 7.37 10.91 1.20
CA SER A 38 6.90 12.06 0.42
C SER A 38 6.35 11.67 -0.95
N SER A 39 6.71 10.49 -1.46
CA SER A 39 6.33 9.99 -2.79
C SER A 39 5.67 8.61 -2.75
N LEU A 40 4.91 8.30 -3.81
CA LEU A 40 4.25 7.00 -3.97
C LEU A 40 5.28 5.88 -4.18
N GLU A 41 6.37 6.17 -4.87
CA GLU A 41 7.48 5.25 -5.13
C GLU A 41 8.19 4.82 -3.84
N GLU A 42 8.41 5.74 -2.91
CA GLU A 42 9.00 5.42 -1.59
C GLU A 42 8.09 4.49 -0.78
N ILE A 43 6.78 4.75 -0.81
CA ILE A 43 5.77 3.94 -0.11
C ILE A 43 5.69 2.55 -0.73
N TYR A 44 5.70 2.47 -2.06
CA TYR A 44 5.70 1.22 -2.79
C TYR A 44 6.92 0.34 -2.45
N ARG A 45 8.14 0.92 -2.48
CA ARG A 45 9.38 0.18 -2.14
C ARG A 45 9.40 -0.31 -0.69
N GLU A 46 8.92 0.52 0.23
CA GLU A 46 8.82 0.14 1.64
C GLU A 46 7.82 -1.00 1.85
N LEU A 47 6.69 -0.99 1.16
CA LEU A 47 5.72 -2.09 1.18
C LEU A 47 6.30 -3.36 0.55
N GLU A 48 7.05 -3.26 -0.55
CA GLU A 48 7.78 -4.40 -1.15
C GLU A 48 8.77 -5.02 -0.16
N GLN A 49 9.56 -4.20 0.52
CA GLN A 49 10.50 -4.67 1.53
C GLN A 49 9.77 -5.37 2.68
N ARG A 50 8.66 -4.80 3.17
CA ARG A 50 7.84 -5.42 4.23
C ARG A 50 7.28 -6.77 3.81
N VAL A 51 6.86 -6.95 2.56
CA VAL A 51 6.41 -8.26 2.07
C VAL A 51 7.49 -9.32 2.18
N LEU A 52 8.76 -8.97 1.96
CA LEU A 52 9.89 -9.89 2.04
C LEU A 52 10.25 -10.25 3.49
N GLU A 53 10.06 -9.31 4.42
CA GLU A 53 10.40 -9.47 5.83
C GLU A 53 9.25 -10.05 6.67
N GLU A 54 8.01 -9.94 6.20
CA GLU A 54 6.82 -10.36 6.92
C GLU A 54 6.74 -11.88 7.05
N LYS A 55 6.58 -12.35 8.28
CA LYS A 55 6.49 -13.78 8.63
C LYS A 55 5.05 -14.26 8.71
N ASP A 56 4.12 -13.36 8.99
CA ASP A 56 2.69 -13.65 8.95
C ASP A 56 2.24 -13.81 7.49
N ILE A 57 1.84 -15.03 7.12
CA ILE A 57 1.42 -15.37 5.75
C ILE A 57 0.17 -14.59 5.34
N ILE A 58 -0.75 -14.34 6.27
CA ILE A 58 -1.99 -13.62 6.01
C ILE A 58 -1.65 -12.16 5.72
N LEU A 59 -0.85 -11.53 6.59
CA LEU A 59 -0.46 -10.13 6.40
C LEU A 59 0.43 -9.95 5.16
N SER A 60 1.35 -10.88 4.88
CA SER A 60 2.16 -10.88 3.66
C SER A 60 1.28 -10.93 2.40
N THR A 61 0.19 -11.70 2.43
CA THR A 61 -0.77 -11.77 1.33
C THR A 61 -1.54 -10.46 1.18
N ASP A 62 -2.06 -9.91 2.27
CA ASP A 62 -2.75 -8.62 2.28
C ASP A 62 -1.87 -7.49 1.72
N LEU A 63 -0.59 -7.45 2.12
CA LEU A 63 0.39 -6.49 1.61
C LEU A 63 0.61 -6.65 0.09
N LYS A 64 0.69 -7.89 -0.42
CA LYS A 64 0.82 -8.16 -1.87
C LYS A 64 -0.39 -7.69 -2.66
N ILE A 65 -1.60 -7.86 -2.12
CA ILE A 65 -2.84 -7.37 -2.75
C ILE A 65 -2.77 -5.85 -2.90
N VAL A 66 -2.42 -5.14 -1.82
CA VAL A 66 -2.30 -3.68 -1.81
C VAL A 66 -1.21 -3.21 -2.79
N LEU A 67 -0.05 -3.85 -2.78
CA LEU A 67 1.04 -3.57 -3.73
C LEU A 67 0.59 -3.70 -5.18
N SER A 68 -0.17 -4.75 -5.52
CA SER A 68 -0.68 -4.95 -6.88
C SER A 68 -1.63 -3.82 -7.32
N ARG A 69 -2.46 -3.31 -6.39
CA ARG A 69 -3.33 -2.15 -6.65
C ARG A 69 -2.52 -0.86 -6.81
N LEU A 70 -1.55 -0.61 -5.93
CA LEU A 70 -0.66 0.55 -6.02
C LEU A 70 0.17 0.55 -7.32
N GLN A 71 0.70 -0.61 -7.73
CA GLN A 71 1.45 -0.76 -8.98
C GLN A 71 0.58 -0.44 -10.21
N SER A 72 -0.68 -0.84 -10.18
CA SER A 72 -1.63 -0.51 -11.24
C SER A 72 -1.84 1.01 -11.33
N GLY A 73 -1.99 1.71 -10.20
CA GLY A 73 -2.08 3.17 -10.16
C GLY A 73 -0.81 3.92 -10.61
N LEU A 74 0.38 3.34 -10.38
CA LEU A 74 1.65 3.89 -10.85
C LEU A 74 1.77 3.86 -12.39
N ARG A 75 1.23 2.81 -13.04
CA ARG A 75 1.31 2.63 -14.51
C ARG A 75 0.49 3.65 -15.31
N PHE A 76 -0.49 4.31 -14.71
CA PHE A 76 -1.31 5.35 -15.36
C PHE A 76 -0.73 6.77 -15.25
N SER A 77 0.50 6.93 -14.74
CA SER A 77 1.15 8.24 -14.57
C SER A 77 2.18 8.58 -15.66
N HIS A 78 2.19 7.82 -16.77
CA HIS A 78 3.08 8.02 -17.92
C HIS A 78 2.33 8.48 -19.17
#